data_AF-A0A239DJ76-F1
#
_entry.id   AF-A0A239DJ76-F1
#
_cell.length_a   1.000
_cell.length_b   1.000
_cell.length_c   1.000
_cell.angle_alpha   90.00
_cell.angle_beta   90.00
_cell.angle_gamma   90.00
#
_symmetry.space_group_name_H-M   'P 1'
#
loop_
_entity.id
_entity.type
_entity.pdbx_description
1 polymer ?
#
loop_
_entity_poly.entity_id
_entity_poly.type
_entity_poly.pdbx_seq_one_letter_code
_entity_poly.pdbx_strand_id
1 'polypeptide(L)'
;MSSRSHSLAGAALVSMLLVTASPVWAQLFGQPAPRQQGYGQQSGDDDADQGLQIERLQNQLRQLTGQNEELQFRNRQLEDQLRQLQAGGAPAGAGGRPNVAAAPVQQPPMQQAPVQQPGYNQQQPQIAAPAPIAQDPAPAPRAGRRNDAFDPNANPNAPGVPRALGGGQQPMPANAPVGAQGGRGAGEPLPLGNAAPSGAAPALTTLPPGATPKDEFDLGIGYMQRRDYALAEETMRNFAQKYPGDPMIADSQYWLGESFFQRQKYRDAAEIFLGVTTKYDTSAKAPDALLRLGQSLAALKEKEAACAAFGEVTRKYPRASAGVKQGVDREQKRVKC
;
A
#
# COMPACT_ATOMS: atom_id res chain seq x y z
N MET A 1 -31.57 -68.22 43.64
CA MET A 1 -31.09 -67.88 42.28
C MET A 1 -32.16 -66.99 41.67
N SER A 2 -32.06 -65.66 41.66
CA SER A 2 -31.16 -64.76 40.92
C SER A 2 -32.01 -63.93 39.94
N SER A 3 -31.61 -62.67 39.73
CA SER A 3 -32.13 -61.63 38.82
C SER A 3 -33.31 -60.77 39.33
N ARG A 4 -33.15 -59.49 39.73
CA ARG A 4 -32.79 -58.24 38.98
C ARG A 4 -33.77 -58.00 37.81
N SER A 5 -34.33 -56.81 37.52
CA SER A 5 -34.11 -55.39 37.86
C SER A 5 -35.24 -54.59 37.16
N HIS A 6 -35.93 -53.62 37.78
CA HIS A 6 -35.77 -52.15 37.64
C HIS A 6 -35.71 -51.67 36.17
N SER A 7 -36.72 -50.95 35.67
CA SER A 7 -37.00 -49.50 35.81
C SER A 7 -36.55 -48.72 34.56
N LEU A 8 -37.50 -48.09 33.87
CA LEU A 8 -37.22 -47.07 32.85
C LEU A 8 -38.27 -45.95 32.99
N ALA A 9 -37.88 -44.88 33.70
CA ALA A 9 -38.52 -43.57 33.61
C ALA A 9 -37.55 -42.65 32.86
N GLY A 10 -37.96 -42.19 31.68
CA GLY A 10 -37.19 -41.29 30.83
C GLY A 10 -37.21 -39.86 31.37
N ALA A 11 -36.01 -39.29 31.56
CA ALA A 11 -35.82 -37.87 31.81
C ALA A 11 -35.33 -37.22 30.50
N ALA A 12 -36.09 -36.24 30.01
CA ALA A 12 -35.70 -35.38 28.90
C ALA A 12 -34.70 -34.32 29.37
N LEU A 13 -33.50 -34.30 28.79
CA LEU A 13 -32.50 -33.26 28.98
C LEU A 13 -32.59 -32.24 27.84
N VAL A 14 -32.90 -31.00 28.19
CA VAL A 14 -32.79 -29.82 27.31
C VAL A 14 -31.30 -29.43 27.27
N SER A 15 -30.65 -29.67 26.13
CA SER A 15 -29.26 -29.24 25.90
C SER A 15 -29.18 -27.73 25.68
N MET A 16 -28.62 -27.03 26.68
CA MET A 16 -28.20 -25.64 26.60
C MET A 16 -26.82 -25.59 25.91
N LEU A 17 -26.79 -25.15 24.65
CA LEU A 17 -25.55 -24.90 23.91
C LEU A 17 -24.89 -23.61 24.43
N LEU A 18 -23.99 -23.76 25.40
CA LEU A 18 -23.01 -22.73 25.75
C LEU A 18 -21.92 -22.70 24.67
N VAL A 19 -21.83 -21.58 23.95
CA VAL A 19 -20.69 -21.25 23.09
C VAL A 19 -19.49 -21.01 23.99
N THR A 20 -18.61 -22.00 24.13
CA THR A 20 -17.34 -21.86 24.86
C THR A 20 -16.35 -21.10 23.99
N ALA A 21 -15.92 -19.92 24.43
CA ALA A 21 -14.72 -19.27 23.91
C ALA A 21 -13.51 -20.20 24.16
N SER A 22 -12.81 -20.60 23.09
CA SER A 22 -11.71 -21.58 23.17
C SER A 22 -10.52 -21.05 23.99
N PRO A 23 -9.95 -21.84 24.93
CA PRO A 23 -8.92 -21.40 25.89
C PRO A 23 -7.47 -21.44 25.37
N VAL A 24 -7.27 -21.57 24.05
CA VAL A 24 -5.96 -21.87 23.44
C VAL A 24 -4.91 -20.77 23.73
N TRP A 25 -5.35 -19.51 23.83
CA TRP A 25 -4.46 -18.37 24.11
C TRP A 25 -3.86 -18.41 25.53
N ALA A 26 -4.61 -18.91 26.51
CA ALA A 26 -4.17 -18.96 27.90
C ALA A 26 -3.06 -20.02 28.13
N GLN A 27 -3.05 -21.09 27.33
CA GLN A 27 -2.05 -22.15 27.42
C GLN A 27 -0.71 -21.79 26.77
N LEU A 28 -0.69 -20.81 25.86
CA LEU A 28 0.52 -20.45 25.13
C LEU A 28 1.35 -19.35 25.82
N PHE A 29 0.72 -18.51 26.65
CA PHE A 29 1.39 -17.32 27.21
C PHE A 29 1.72 -17.36 28.70
N GLY A 30 1.19 -18.31 29.49
CA GLY A 30 1.54 -18.44 30.92
C GLY A 30 1.11 -17.25 31.79
N GLN A 31 0.57 -17.51 32.97
CA GLN A 31 0.10 -16.46 33.88
C GLN A 31 1.28 -15.65 34.45
N PRO A 32 1.31 -14.31 34.38
CA PRO A 32 2.28 -13.52 35.13
C PRO A 32 1.88 -13.46 36.61
N ALA A 33 2.81 -13.84 37.49
CA ALA A 33 2.68 -13.68 38.94
C ALA A 33 2.64 -12.19 39.35
N PRO A 34 1.92 -11.81 40.44
CA PRO A 34 1.83 -10.43 40.88
C PRO A 34 3.17 -9.94 41.44
N ARG A 35 3.71 -8.86 40.88
CA ARG A 35 4.84 -8.12 41.47
C ARG A 35 4.34 -6.94 42.28
N GLN A 36 4.79 -6.88 43.54
CA GLN A 36 4.55 -5.79 44.47
C GLN A 36 5.28 -4.51 44.05
N GLN A 37 4.67 -3.40 44.42
CA GLN A 37 5.07 -2.03 44.14
C GLN A 37 6.41 -1.67 44.79
N GLY A 38 7.24 -0.94 44.05
CA GLY A 38 8.34 -0.12 44.57
C GLY A 38 8.24 1.26 43.94
N TYR A 39 7.71 2.23 44.68
CA TYR A 39 7.70 3.64 44.28
C TYR A 39 9.09 4.23 44.53
N GLY A 40 9.88 4.34 43.45
CA GLY A 40 11.12 5.09 43.40
C GLY A 40 10.89 6.42 42.69
N GLN A 41 11.14 7.49 43.42
CA GLN A 41 10.93 8.88 43.10
C GLN A 41 12.04 9.39 42.16
N GLN A 42 11.68 9.87 40.97
CA GLN A 42 12.54 10.70 40.13
C GLN A 42 11.65 11.59 39.26
N SER A 43 11.50 12.83 39.71
CA SER A 43 10.79 13.91 39.02
C SER A 43 11.83 15.03 38.83
N GLY A 44 12.07 15.45 37.59
CA GLY A 44 12.88 16.65 37.34
C GLY A 44 13.31 16.90 35.90
N ASP A 45 13.67 15.87 35.14
CA ASP A 45 14.40 16.06 33.88
C ASP A 45 13.62 15.68 32.60
N ASP A 46 12.46 15.01 32.71
CA ASP A 46 11.68 14.53 31.55
C ASP A 46 10.82 15.61 30.86
N ASP A 47 10.41 16.68 31.54
CA ASP A 47 9.56 17.74 30.95
C ASP A 47 10.30 18.56 29.88
N ALA A 48 11.61 18.75 30.01
CA ALA A 48 12.42 19.49 29.05
C ALA A 48 12.66 18.69 27.75
N ASP A 49 12.84 17.37 27.86
CA ASP A 49 13.01 16.49 26.69
C ASP A 49 11.70 16.32 25.91
N GLN A 50 10.56 16.28 26.61
CA GLN A 50 9.24 16.27 25.98
C GLN A 50 8.94 17.55 25.20
N GLY A 51 9.36 18.72 25.70
CA GLY A 51 9.23 19.99 24.98
C GLY A 51 10.02 20.01 23.66
N LEU A 52 11.27 19.55 23.70
CA LEU A 52 12.11 19.43 22.50
C LEU A 52 11.57 18.40 21.50
N GLN A 53 10.97 17.32 22.00
CA GLN A 53 10.32 16.32 21.15
C GLN A 53 9.09 16.90 20.46
N ILE A 54 8.25 17.65 21.17
CA ILE A 54 7.08 18.34 20.59
C ILE A 54 7.52 19.33 19.50
N GLU A 55 8.59 20.11 19.73
CA GLU A 55 9.14 21.04 18.75
C GLU A 55 9.63 20.32 17.48
N ARG A 56 10.27 19.16 17.64
CA ARG A 56 10.68 18.30 16.52
C ARG A 56 9.48 17.78 15.73
N LEU A 57 8.43 17.31 16.43
CA LEU A 57 7.20 16.83 15.78
C LEU A 57 6.48 17.96 15.02
N GLN A 58 6.42 19.16 15.57
CA GLN A 58 5.81 20.31 14.90
C GLN A 58 6.58 20.71 13.63
N ASN A 59 7.91 20.72 13.67
CA ASN A 59 8.73 20.98 12.49
C ASN A 59 8.57 19.89 11.43
N GLN A 60 8.44 18.63 11.84
CA GLN A 60 8.22 17.51 10.94
C GLN A 60 6.83 17.56 10.28
N LEU A 61 5.80 17.99 11.03
CA LEU A 61 4.46 18.23 10.46
C LEU A 61 4.49 19.36 9.42
N ARG A 62 5.19 20.47 9.70
CA ARG A 62 5.34 21.57 8.75
C ARG A 62 6.03 21.12 7.45
N GLN A 63 7.06 20.28 7.55
CA GLN A 63 7.74 19.70 6.40
C GLN A 63 6.85 18.73 5.60
N LEU A 64 6.09 17.87 6.28
CA LEU A 64 5.20 16.92 5.62
C LEU A 64 4.02 17.61 4.93
N THR A 65 3.53 18.72 5.49
CA THR A 65 2.50 19.55 4.84
C THR A 65 3.05 20.18 3.56
N GLY A 66 4.25 20.74 3.59
CA GLY A 66 4.89 21.29 2.38
C GLY A 66 5.12 20.23 1.29
N GLN A 67 5.55 19.01 1.69
CA GLN A 67 5.68 17.89 0.76
C GLN A 67 4.33 17.46 0.15
N ASN A 68 3.23 17.52 0.92
CA ASN A 68 1.90 17.23 0.39
C ASN A 68 1.46 18.29 -0.63
N GLU A 69 1.73 19.56 -0.37
CA GLU A 69 1.41 20.64 -1.31
C GLU A 69 2.19 20.49 -2.62
N GLU A 70 3.48 20.12 -2.54
CA GLU A 70 4.30 19.82 -3.72
C GLU A 70 3.78 18.62 -4.51
N LEU A 71 3.44 17.53 -3.82
CA LEU A 71 2.86 16.33 -4.44
C LEU A 71 1.50 16.61 -5.10
N GLN A 72 0.67 17.45 -4.49
CA GLN A 72 -0.61 17.87 -5.07
C GLN A 72 -0.42 18.77 -6.30
N PHE A 73 0.60 19.63 -6.30
CA PHE A 73 0.94 20.43 -7.48
C PHE A 73 1.44 19.56 -8.63
N ARG A 74 2.36 18.62 -8.35
CA ARG A 74 2.85 17.65 -9.33
C ARG A 74 1.73 16.79 -9.92
N ASN A 75 0.80 16.33 -9.08
CA ASN A 75 -0.35 15.57 -9.57
C ASN A 75 -1.19 16.40 -10.56
N ARG A 76 -1.55 17.64 -10.20
CA ARG A 76 -2.28 18.52 -11.13
C ARG A 76 -1.52 18.73 -12.45
N GLN A 77 -0.21 18.90 -12.38
CA GLN A 77 0.62 19.09 -13.58
C GLN A 77 0.69 17.83 -14.46
N LEU A 78 0.66 16.63 -13.86
CA LEU A 78 0.58 15.36 -14.59
C LEU A 78 -0.80 15.14 -15.21
N GLU A 79 -1.87 15.49 -14.48
CA GLU A 79 -3.23 15.46 -14.99
C GLU A 79 -3.41 16.40 -16.18
N ASP A 80 -2.87 17.61 -16.12
CA ASP A 80 -2.91 18.57 -17.23
C ASP A 80 -2.11 18.08 -18.45
N GLN A 81 -0.95 17.45 -18.24
CA GLN A 81 -0.19 16.80 -19.32
C GLN A 81 -0.98 15.66 -19.97
N LEU A 82 -1.59 14.79 -19.17
CA LEU A 82 -2.46 13.71 -19.66
C LEU A 82 -3.65 14.26 -20.44
N ARG A 83 -4.26 15.35 -19.95
CA ARG A 83 -5.39 16.00 -20.61
C ARG A 83 -5.00 16.62 -21.95
N GLN A 84 -3.82 17.22 -22.06
CA GLN A 84 -3.30 17.73 -23.33
C GLN A 84 -2.98 16.63 -24.33
N LEU A 85 -2.44 15.49 -23.85
CA LEU A 85 -2.19 14.32 -24.70
C LEU A 85 -3.49 13.70 -25.21
N GLN A 86 -4.54 13.66 -24.38
CA GLN A 86 -5.87 13.19 -24.78
C GLN A 86 -6.61 14.18 -25.67
N ALA A 87 -6.41 15.49 -25.47
CA ALA A 87 -6.97 16.54 -26.32
C ALA A 87 -6.25 16.67 -27.68
N GLY A 88 -5.05 16.11 -27.82
CA GLY A 88 -4.28 16.05 -29.07
C GLY A 88 -4.74 14.97 -30.06
N GLY A 89 -5.78 14.19 -29.73
CA GLY A 89 -6.28 13.10 -30.57
C GLY A 89 -7.77 13.21 -30.91
N ALA A 90 -8.13 14.06 -31.89
CA ALA A 90 -9.12 13.82 -32.96
C ALA A 90 -9.80 15.11 -33.48
N PRO A 91 -9.80 15.36 -34.80
CA PRO A 91 -10.94 15.99 -35.46
C PRO A 91 -11.90 14.88 -35.96
N ALA A 92 -13.15 14.92 -35.48
CA ALA A 92 -14.25 14.11 -36.01
C ALA A 92 -14.74 14.70 -37.34
N GLY A 93 -14.49 14.00 -38.45
CA GLY A 93 -14.99 14.32 -39.78
C GLY A 93 -16.12 13.38 -40.21
N ALA A 94 -17.33 13.92 -40.28
CA ALA A 94 -18.54 13.57 -41.03
C ALA A 94 -18.73 12.18 -41.66
N GLY A 95 -19.87 11.54 -41.34
CA GLY A 95 -20.46 10.48 -42.17
C GLY A 95 -21.71 9.81 -41.58
N GLY A 96 -22.90 10.31 -41.96
CA GLY A 96 -24.13 9.52 -42.13
C GLY A 96 -24.89 9.02 -40.90
N ARG A 97 -26.03 9.65 -40.59
CA ARG A 97 -27.16 9.03 -39.87
C ARG A 97 -28.32 8.84 -40.85
N PRO A 98 -29.14 7.79 -40.70
CA PRO A 98 -30.58 7.94 -40.82
C PRO A 98 -31.24 7.89 -39.44
N ASN A 99 -32.34 8.63 -39.38
CA ASN A 99 -33.09 9.06 -38.22
C ASN A 99 -34.13 8.01 -37.81
N VAL A 100 -34.30 7.75 -36.51
CA VAL A 100 -35.58 7.30 -35.93
C VAL A 100 -35.82 7.96 -34.56
N ALA A 101 -36.78 8.89 -34.60
CA ALA A 101 -37.76 9.31 -33.59
C ALA A 101 -37.47 9.13 -32.07
N ALA A 102 -37.47 10.25 -31.34
CA ALA A 102 -38.19 10.42 -30.07
C ALA A 102 -38.43 11.93 -29.78
N ALA A 103 -39.65 12.24 -29.32
CA ALA A 103 -40.22 13.58 -29.13
C ALA A 103 -39.64 14.39 -27.95
N PRO A 104 -39.86 15.72 -27.89
CA PRO A 104 -39.30 16.58 -26.84
C PRO A 104 -40.25 16.70 -25.63
N VAL A 105 -39.69 16.64 -24.42
CA VAL A 105 -40.38 17.04 -23.19
C VAL A 105 -39.53 18.13 -22.53
N GLN A 106 -40.09 19.34 -22.44
CA GLN A 106 -39.51 20.47 -21.73
C GLN A 106 -39.90 20.39 -20.24
N GLN A 107 -38.95 20.58 -19.33
CA GLN A 107 -39.24 20.92 -17.92
C GLN A 107 -38.39 22.14 -17.49
N PRO A 108 -38.98 23.12 -16.79
CA PRO A 108 -38.34 24.38 -16.41
C PRO A 108 -37.47 24.29 -15.14
N PRO A 109 -36.58 25.26 -14.87
CA PRO A 109 -35.66 25.20 -13.72
C PRO A 109 -36.35 25.63 -12.42
N MET A 110 -36.28 24.79 -11.39
CA MET A 110 -36.63 25.13 -10.01
C MET A 110 -35.35 25.42 -9.22
N GLN A 111 -35.29 26.62 -8.65
CA GLN A 111 -34.28 27.06 -7.69
C GLN A 111 -34.51 26.34 -6.36
N GLN A 112 -33.44 25.82 -5.73
CA GLN A 112 -33.48 25.36 -4.35
C GLN A 112 -32.37 26.00 -3.54
N ALA A 113 -32.80 26.73 -2.51
CA ALA A 113 -31.99 27.43 -1.52
C ALA A 113 -31.33 26.43 -0.53
N PRO A 114 -30.21 26.81 0.11
CA PRO A 114 -29.48 25.93 1.02
C PRO A 114 -30.15 25.83 2.39
N VAL A 115 -30.26 24.60 2.89
CA VAL A 115 -30.72 24.25 4.25
C VAL A 115 -29.56 24.40 5.23
N GLN A 116 -29.76 25.16 6.30
CA GLN A 116 -28.77 25.40 7.35
C GLN A 116 -28.73 24.22 8.35
N GLN A 117 -27.53 23.79 8.74
CA GLN A 117 -27.29 23.00 9.96
C GLN A 117 -26.38 23.79 10.92
N PRO A 118 -26.53 23.66 12.25
CA PRO A 118 -25.91 24.55 13.23
C PRO A 118 -24.44 24.20 13.46
N GLY A 119 -23.56 25.18 13.26
CA GLY A 119 -22.13 25.08 13.54
C GLY A 119 -21.80 25.29 15.02
N TYR A 120 -20.97 24.41 15.55
CA TYR A 120 -20.28 24.61 16.83
C TYR A 120 -19.29 25.78 16.71
N ASN A 121 -19.34 26.65 17.71
CA ASN A 121 -18.57 27.87 17.84
C ASN A 121 -17.08 27.55 18.09
N GLN A 122 -16.19 27.93 17.18
CA GLN A 122 -14.74 27.97 17.39
C GLN A 122 -14.28 29.39 17.01
N GLN A 123 -14.01 30.19 18.03
CA GLN A 123 -13.41 31.50 17.92
C GLN A 123 -11.92 31.34 17.60
N GLN A 124 -11.47 31.82 16.44
CA GLN A 124 -10.06 32.10 16.14
C GLN A 124 -9.82 33.62 16.18
N PRO A 125 -8.70 34.11 16.76
CA PRO A 125 -8.34 35.52 16.71
C PRO A 125 -7.98 35.95 15.28
N GLN A 126 -8.52 37.08 14.86
CA GLN A 126 -8.28 37.69 13.54
C GLN A 126 -6.86 38.25 13.46
N ILE A 127 -6.09 37.78 12.48
CA ILE A 127 -4.87 38.42 12.00
C ILE A 127 -5.23 39.20 10.74
N ALA A 128 -4.90 40.49 10.72
CA ALA A 128 -5.29 41.45 9.69
C ALA A 128 -4.83 41.04 8.27
N ALA A 129 -5.71 41.23 7.29
CA ALA A 129 -5.39 41.07 5.87
C ALA A 129 -4.43 42.17 5.38
N PRO A 130 -3.41 41.86 4.55
CA PRO A 130 -2.58 42.87 3.91
C PRO A 130 -3.33 43.57 2.76
N ALA A 131 -3.08 44.87 2.61
CA ALA A 131 -3.67 45.76 1.62
C ALA A 131 -3.23 45.45 0.16
N PRO A 132 -4.02 45.82 -0.86
CA PRO A 132 -3.68 45.62 -2.27
C PRO A 132 -2.59 46.63 -2.73
N ILE A 133 -1.56 46.13 -3.38
CA ILE A 133 -0.49 46.93 -3.98
C ILE A 133 -0.93 47.34 -5.40
N ALA A 134 -0.89 48.64 -5.67
CA ALA A 134 -1.13 49.23 -6.99
C ALA A 134 -0.03 48.81 -7.99
N GLN A 135 -0.44 48.52 -9.23
CA GLN A 135 0.45 48.12 -10.32
C GLN A 135 1.01 49.36 -11.03
N ASP A 136 2.33 49.49 -11.08
CA ASP A 136 3.02 50.46 -11.96
C ASP A 136 2.99 50.02 -13.44
N PRO A 137 2.98 50.95 -14.41
CA PRO A 137 2.89 50.63 -15.83
C PRO A 137 4.19 50.05 -16.42
N ALA A 138 4.01 49.13 -17.38
CA ALA A 138 5.07 48.37 -18.05
C ALA A 138 5.98 49.21 -18.97
N PRO A 139 7.28 48.87 -19.09
CA PRO A 139 8.17 49.45 -20.10
C PRO A 139 8.05 48.76 -21.47
N ALA A 140 8.30 49.54 -22.53
CA ALA A 140 8.18 49.21 -23.95
C ALA A 140 9.13 48.08 -24.44
N PRO A 141 8.83 47.40 -25.58
CA PRO A 141 9.57 46.24 -26.03
C PRO A 141 10.88 46.63 -26.72
N ARG A 142 11.99 46.03 -26.29
CA ARG A 142 13.27 46.06 -27.04
C ARG A 142 13.34 44.89 -28.00
N ALA A 143 13.50 45.22 -29.28
CA ALA A 143 13.85 44.28 -30.32
C ALA A 143 15.25 43.69 -30.06
N GLY A 144 15.35 42.36 -30.05
CA GLY A 144 16.60 41.64 -29.90
C GLY A 144 16.36 40.15 -29.70
N ARG A 145 16.13 39.42 -30.79
CA ARG A 145 16.06 37.95 -30.78
C ARG A 145 17.42 37.40 -30.33
N ARG A 146 17.46 36.71 -29.20
CA ARG A 146 18.54 35.76 -28.91
C ARG A 146 18.02 34.40 -29.35
N ASN A 147 18.66 33.85 -30.38
CA ASN A 147 18.34 32.53 -30.89
C ASN A 147 18.94 31.52 -29.92
N ASP A 148 18.09 30.88 -29.13
CA ASP A 148 18.51 29.82 -28.21
C ASP A 148 19.03 28.63 -29.02
N ALA A 149 20.17 28.07 -28.61
CA ALA A 149 20.95 27.06 -29.35
C ALA A 149 20.26 25.67 -29.47
N PHE A 150 18.96 25.59 -29.18
CA PHE A 150 18.17 24.37 -29.11
C PHE A 150 16.83 24.47 -29.86
N ASP A 151 16.71 25.39 -30.83
CA ASP A 151 15.56 25.44 -31.75
C ASP A 151 15.69 24.39 -32.88
N PRO A 152 14.86 23.33 -32.92
CA PRO A 152 14.98 22.24 -33.89
C PRO A 152 14.65 22.64 -35.34
N ASN A 153 14.03 23.81 -35.58
CA ASN A 153 13.77 24.30 -36.94
C ASN A 153 14.92 25.13 -37.52
N ALA A 154 15.87 25.57 -36.69
CA ALA A 154 16.99 26.41 -37.13
C ALA A 154 18.28 25.63 -37.42
N ASN A 155 18.52 24.50 -36.73
CA ASN A 155 19.71 23.67 -36.97
C ASN A 155 19.44 22.15 -36.76
N PRO A 156 19.04 21.41 -37.81
CA PRO A 156 18.62 20.01 -37.71
C PRO A 156 19.74 18.99 -37.41
N ASN A 157 21.00 19.44 -37.22
CA ASN A 157 22.15 18.57 -36.93
C ASN A 157 22.87 18.89 -35.60
N ALA A 158 22.25 19.65 -34.69
CA ALA A 158 22.83 19.90 -33.38
C ALA A 158 22.90 18.59 -32.52
N PRO A 159 23.94 18.41 -31.70
CA PRO A 159 24.04 17.26 -30.80
C PRO A 159 22.97 17.37 -29.68
N GLY A 160 22.00 16.44 -29.67
CA GLY A 160 20.93 16.38 -28.65
C GLY A 160 19.49 16.43 -29.19
N VAL A 161 19.28 16.60 -30.50
CA VAL A 161 17.94 16.60 -31.11
C VAL A 161 17.46 15.15 -31.34
N PRO A 162 16.21 14.78 -30.98
CA PRO A 162 15.70 13.43 -31.24
C PRO A 162 15.59 13.20 -32.76
N ARG A 163 16.33 12.21 -33.27
CA ARG A 163 16.27 11.82 -34.69
C ARG A 163 14.95 11.09 -34.94
N ALA A 164 14.11 11.60 -35.84
CA ALA A 164 12.95 10.86 -36.32
C ALA A 164 13.41 9.60 -37.06
N LEU A 165 13.21 8.44 -36.45
CA LEU A 165 13.35 7.14 -37.10
C LEU A 165 12.14 6.94 -38.01
N GLY A 166 12.24 7.40 -39.26
CA GLY A 166 11.21 7.17 -40.27
C GLY A 166 11.22 8.22 -41.36
N GLY A 167 12.07 8.05 -42.37
CA GLY A 167 12.09 8.94 -43.53
C GLY A 167 13.46 9.01 -44.20
N GLY A 168 14.08 7.86 -44.47
CA GLY A 168 15.31 7.79 -45.24
C GLY A 168 15.16 6.75 -46.34
N GLN A 169 14.83 7.20 -47.55
CA GLN A 169 15.20 6.43 -48.73
C GLN A 169 16.73 6.48 -48.82
N GLN A 170 17.36 5.35 -48.53
CA GLN A 170 18.72 5.06 -48.99
C GLN A 170 18.59 4.21 -50.26
N PRO A 171 19.30 4.55 -51.34
CA PRO A 171 19.35 3.68 -52.52
C PRO A 171 20.13 2.41 -52.15
N MET A 172 19.41 1.30 -52.04
CA MET A 172 20.00 -0.03 -51.89
C MET A 172 20.60 -0.45 -53.24
N PRO A 173 21.85 -0.95 -53.30
CA PRO A 173 22.32 -1.66 -54.48
C PRO A 173 21.51 -2.95 -54.64
N ALA A 174 20.99 -3.18 -55.84
CA ALA A 174 20.02 -4.24 -56.16
C ALA A 174 20.60 -5.68 -56.20
N ASN A 175 21.64 -5.99 -55.42
CA ASN A 175 22.16 -7.35 -55.30
C ASN A 175 22.97 -7.52 -54.01
N ALA A 176 22.28 -7.80 -52.91
CA ALA A 176 22.88 -8.41 -51.73
C ALA A 176 22.02 -9.64 -51.36
N PRO A 177 22.61 -10.85 -51.22
CA PRO A 177 21.85 -12.03 -50.86
C PRO A 177 21.37 -11.91 -49.42
N VAL A 178 20.07 -11.69 -49.24
CA VAL A 178 19.41 -11.77 -47.93
C VAL A 178 19.24 -13.24 -47.61
N GLY A 179 20.17 -13.79 -46.82
CA GLY A 179 20.10 -15.15 -46.30
C GLY A 179 20.57 -15.17 -44.85
N ALA A 180 19.70 -15.62 -43.94
CA ALA A 180 20.10 -15.98 -42.59
C ALA A 180 21.07 -17.18 -42.62
N GLN A 181 21.98 -17.28 -41.64
CA GLN A 181 22.81 -18.48 -41.45
C GLN A 181 21.89 -19.71 -41.36
N GLY A 182 22.03 -20.61 -42.35
CA GLY A 182 21.19 -21.80 -42.49
C GLY A 182 20.63 -22.08 -43.88
N GLY A 183 20.92 -21.25 -44.89
CA GLY A 183 20.67 -21.61 -46.30
C GLY A 183 19.20 -21.78 -46.69
N ARG A 184 18.27 -21.08 -46.01
CA ARG A 184 16.83 -21.12 -46.34
C ARG A 184 16.46 -20.04 -47.35
N GLY A 185 15.73 -20.43 -48.40
CA GLY A 185 15.21 -19.51 -49.41
C GLY A 185 14.04 -18.67 -48.89
N ALA A 186 13.85 -17.48 -49.48
CA ALA A 186 12.71 -16.63 -49.16
C ALA A 186 11.39 -17.28 -49.61
N GLY A 187 10.45 -17.48 -48.68
CA GLY A 187 9.11 -18.01 -48.96
C GLY A 187 8.77 -19.36 -48.33
N GLU A 188 9.68 -19.98 -47.59
CA GLU A 188 9.41 -21.28 -46.94
C GLU A 188 8.66 -21.10 -45.60
N PRO A 189 7.52 -21.79 -45.37
CA PRO A 189 6.74 -21.66 -44.15
C PRO A 189 7.49 -22.22 -42.93
N LEU A 190 7.51 -21.44 -41.84
CA LEU A 190 8.15 -21.80 -40.58
C LEU A 190 7.41 -22.98 -39.91
N PRO A 191 8.09 -24.10 -39.59
CA PRO A 191 7.46 -25.17 -38.82
C PRO A 191 7.34 -24.75 -37.34
N LEU A 192 6.11 -24.55 -36.85
CA LEU A 192 5.79 -24.30 -35.43
C LEU A 192 5.64 -25.59 -34.60
N GLY A 193 6.24 -26.70 -35.03
CA GLY A 193 6.13 -27.99 -34.34
C GLY A 193 7.34 -28.28 -33.47
N ASN A 194 7.17 -28.19 -32.14
CA ASN A 194 8.04 -28.72 -31.08
C ASN A 194 9.54 -28.38 -31.14
N ALA A 195 9.94 -27.32 -30.43
CA ALA A 195 11.31 -27.16 -29.95
C ALA A 195 11.40 -27.55 -28.47
N ALA A 196 11.95 -28.74 -28.20
CA ALA A 196 12.53 -29.06 -26.90
C ALA A 196 13.83 -28.24 -26.71
N PRO A 197 14.21 -27.86 -25.48
CA PRO A 197 15.29 -26.90 -25.27
C PRO A 197 16.64 -27.61 -25.41
N SER A 198 17.50 -27.08 -26.26
CA SER A 198 18.92 -27.41 -26.29
C SER A 198 19.69 -26.16 -26.70
N GLY A 199 20.57 -25.69 -25.82
CA GLY A 199 21.56 -24.65 -26.12
C GLY A 199 21.35 -23.35 -25.35
N ALA A 200 22.17 -23.16 -24.32
CA ALA A 200 22.23 -21.96 -23.50
C ALA A 200 22.74 -20.74 -24.30
N ALA A 201 21.89 -19.73 -24.39
CA ALA A 201 22.26 -18.31 -24.37
C ALA A 201 21.38 -17.65 -23.29
N PRO A 202 21.86 -16.66 -22.51
CA PRO A 202 21.01 -15.99 -21.55
C PRO A 202 20.04 -15.10 -22.32
N ALA A 203 18.92 -15.69 -22.75
CA ALA A 203 17.78 -14.93 -23.16
C ALA A 203 17.36 -14.12 -21.94
N LEU A 204 17.48 -12.79 -22.04
CA LEU A 204 16.76 -11.85 -21.19
C LEU A 204 15.27 -12.12 -21.41
N THR A 205 14.80 -13.16 -20.75
CA THR A 205 13.39 -13.48 -20.66
C THR A 205 12.90 -12.39 -19.73
N THR A 206 12.36 -11.31 -20.29
CA THR A 206 11.56 -10.38 -19.50
C THR A 206 10.30 -11.15 -19.13
N LEU A 207 10.42 -12.00 -18.09
CA LEU A 207 9.25 -12.62 -17.51
C LEU A 207 8.30 -11.47 -17.11
N PRO A 208 6.99 -11.64 -17.29
CA PRO A 208 6.03 -10.63 -16.86
C PRO A 208 6.24 -10.31 -15.37
N PRO A 209 5.89 -9.10 -14.90
CA PRO A 209 6.16 -8.58 -13.54
C PRO A 209 5.44 -9.31 -12.39
N GLY A 210 5.15 -10.60 -12.53
CA GLY A 210 4.59 -11.48 -11.50
C GLY A 210 5.12 -12.91 -11.61
N ALA A 211 6.34 -13.09 -12.11
CA ALA A 211 6.88 -14.44 -12.34
C ALA A 211 7.93 -14.88 -11.34
N THR A 212 8.53 -13.96 -10.59
CA THR A 212 9.42 -14.32 -9.47
C THR A 212 8.68 -14.18 -8.14
N PRO A 213 9.08 -14.94 -7.09
CA PRO A 213 8.53 -14.75 -5.75
C PRO A 213 8.64 -13.29 -5.30
N LYS A 214 9.80 -12.67 -5.55
CA LYS A 214 10.03 -11.27 -5.21
C LYS A 214 9.01 -10.32 -5.86
N ASP A 215 8.70 -10.50 -7.14
CA ASP A 215 7.72 -9.65 -7.84
C ASP A 215 6.31 -9.81 -7.25
N GLU A 216 5.90 -11.04 -6.93
CA GLU A 216 4.59 -11.30 -6.30
C GLU A 216 4.51 -10.71 -4.88
N PHE A 217 5.60 -10.79 -4.12
CA PHE A 217 5.68 -10.14 -2.83
C PHE A 217 5.60 -8.62 -2.96
N ASP A 218 6.40 -8.03 -3.86
CA ASP A 218 6.43 -6.59 -4.10
C ASP A 218 5.07 -6.07 -4.59
N LEU A 219 4.33 -6.86 -5.38
CA LEU A 219 2.94 -6.60 -5.74
C LEU A 219 2.03 -6.52 -4.50
N GLY A 220 2.14 -7.48 -3.58
CA GLY A 220 1.41 -7.49 -2.32
C GLY A 220 1.70 -6.24 -1.47
N ILE A 221 2.97 -5.84 -1.40
CA ILE A 221 3.38 -4.59 -0.73
C ILE A 221 2.77 -3.36 -1.41
N GLY A 222 2.72 -3.33 -2.75
CA GLY A 222 2.06 -2.27 -3.50
C GLY A 222 0.57 -2.14 -3.16
N TYR A 223 -0.14 -3.25 -2.95
CA TYR A 223 -1.52 -3.21 -2.46
C TYR A 223 -1.62 -2.66 -1.03
N MET A 224 -0.72 -3.05 -0.12
CA MET A 224 -0.68 -2.51 1.25
C MET A 224 -0.48 -0.98 1.26
N GLN A 225 0.42 -0.47 0.42
CA GLN A 225 0.69 0.97 0.31
C GLN A 225 -0.51 1.76 -0.22
N ARG A 226 -1.23 1.19 -1.18
CA ARG A 226 -2.48 1.75 -1.71
C ARG A 226 -3.69 1.55 -0.78
N ARG A 227 -3.49 0.92 0.38
CA ARG A 227 -4.53 0.54 1.36
C ARG A 227 -5.57 -0.43 0.81
N ASP A 228 -5.23 -1.13 -0.28
CA ASP A 228 -6.06 -2.21 -0.80
C ASP A 228 -5.76 -3.49 -0.04
N TYR A 229 -6.25 -3.55 1.19
CA TYR A 229 -5.96 -4.65 2.11
C TYR A 229 -6.60 -5.96 1.68
N ALA A 230 -7.66 -5.93 0.86
CA ALA A 230 -8.30 -7.12 0.35
C ALA A 230 -7.43 -7.82 -0.69
N LEU A 231 -6.92 -7.07 -1.68
CA LEU A 231 -5.98 -7.62 -2.65
C LEU A 231 -4.64 -7.99 -2.02
N ALA A 232 -4.17 -7.23 -1.02
CA ALA A 232 -2.96 -7.57 -0.28
C ALA A 232 -3.11 -8.90 0.47
N GLU A 233 -4.23 -9.12 1.17
CA GLU A 233 -4.54 -10.38 1.87
C GLU A 233 -4.47 -11.57 0.90
N GLU A 234 -5.13 -11.45 -0.25
CA GLU A 234 -5.13 -12.50 -1.27
C GLU A 234 -3.73 -12.77 -1.83
N THR A 235 -3.00 -11.71 -2.17
CA THR A 235 -1.66 -11.80 -2.74
C THR A 235 -0.69 -12.47 -1.77
N MET A 236 -0.68 -12.04 -0.51
CA MET A 236 0.21 -12.62 0.52
C MET A 236 -0.17 -14.06 0.87
N ARG A 237 -1.47 -14.37 0.90
CA ARG A 237 -1.93 -15.75 1.09
C ARG A 237 -1.47 -16.65 -0.05
N ASN A 238 -1.59 -16.19 -1.29
CA ASN A 238 -1.17 -16.95 -2.47
C ASN A 238 0.36 -17.13 -2.47
N PHE A 239 1.12 -16.09 -2.14
CA PHE A 239 2.58 -16.18 -1.98
C PHE A 239 2.95 -17.27 -0.97
N ALA A 240 2.30 -17.28 0.19
CA ALA A 240 2.59 -18.27 1.23
C ALA A 240 2.26 -19.72 0.85
N GLN A 241 1.26 -19.92 -0.01
CA GLN A 241 0.91 -21.24 -0.54
C GLN A 241 1.88 -21.68 -1.63
N LYS A 242 2.26 -20.77 -2.52
CA LYS A 242 3.10 -21.04 -3.69
C LYS A 242 4.58 -21.19 -3.33
N TYR A 243 5.05 -20.43 -2.34
CA TYR A 243 6.45 -20.34 -1.96
C TYR A 243 6.69 -20.57 -0.45
N PRO A 244 6.32 -21.73 0.10
CA PRO A 244 6.41 -21.97 1.55
C PRO A 244 7.83 -22.01 2.12
N GLY A 245 8.85 -22.19 1.27
CA GLY A 245 10.27 -22.23 1.64
C GLY A 245 11.07 -21.00 1.24
N ASP A 246 10.43 -19.96 0.70
CA ASP A 246 11.12 -18.75 0.27
C ASP A 246 11.60 -17.93 1.49
N PRO A 247 12.77 -17.26 1.42
CA PRO A 247 13.27 -16.43 2.52
C PRO A 247 12.29 -15.34 2.98
N MET A 248 11.42 -14.85 2.09
CA MET A 248 10.43 -13.80 2.36
C MET A 248 9.13 -14.36 2.93
N ILE A 249 9.01 -15.67 3.19
CA ILE A 249 7.79 -16.28 3.73
C ILE A 249 7.37 -15.69 5.06
N ALA A 250 8.34 -15.40 5.95
CA ALA A 250 8.09 -14.78 7.24
C ALA A 250 7.57 -13.34 7.09
N ASP A 251 8.18 -12.57 6.18
CA ASP A 251 7.71 -11.23 5.85
C ASP A 251 6.31 -11.28 5.23
N SER A 252 6.03 -12.22 4.34
CA SER A 252 4.73 -12.36 3.68
C SER A 252 3.63 -12.69 4.68
N GLN A 253 3.89 -13.61 5.60
CA GLN A 253 2.98 -13.93 6.71
C GLN A 253 2.75 -12.72 7.62
N TYR A 254 3.79 -11.92 7.91
CA TYR A 254 3.61 -10.68 8.66
C TYR A 254 2.67 -9.69 7.92
N TRP A 255 2.88 -9.48 6.61
CA TRP A 255 2.02 -8.59 5.83
C TRP A 255 0.62 -9.13 5.62
N LEU A 256 0.44 -10.45 5.57
CA LEU A 256 -0.87 -11.09 5.62
C LEU A 256 -1.58 -10.74 6.93
N GLY A 257 -0.91 -10.89 8.08
CA GLY A 257 -1.45 -10.47 9.37
C GLY A 257 -1.80 -8.97 9.41
N GLU A 258 -0.94 -8.12 8.86
CA GLU A 258 -1.19 -6.67 8.77
C GLU A 258 -2.41 -6.37 7.90
N SER A 259 -2.59 -7.07 6.77
CA SER A 259 -3.77 -6.91 5.93
C SER A 259 -5.07 -7.26 6.67
N PHE A 260 -5.07 -8.35 7.46
CA PHE A 260 -6.19 -8.71 8.33
C PHE A 260 -6.45 -7.65 9.40
N PHE A 261 -5.39 -7.17 10.06
CA PHE A 261 -5.47 -6.16 11.11
C PHE A 261 -6.10 -4.87 10.60
N GLN A 262 -5.66 -4.39 9.43
CA GLN A 262 -6.18 -3.16 8.81
C GLN A 262 -7.62 -3.29 8.35
N ARG A 263 -8.06 -4.52 8.05
CA ARG A 263 -9.47 -4.86 7.78
C ARG A 263 -10.30 -5.08 9.04
N GLN A 264 -9.74 -4.84 10.23
CA GLN A 264 -10.38 -5.07 11.54
C GLN A 264 -10.73 -6.54 11.82
N LYS A 265 -10.15 -7.46 11.07
CA LYS A 265 -10.26 -8.91 11.30
C LYS A 265 -9.22 -9.34 12.33
N TYR A 266 -9.36 -8.83 13.56
CA TYR A 266 -8.32 -8.95 14.59
C TYR A 266 -8.08 -10.39 15.06
N ARG A 267 -9.09 -11.26 14.99
CA ARG A 267 -8.95 -12.69 15.32
C ARG A 267 -8.05 -13.39 14.31
N ASP A 268 -8.34 -13.23 13.03
CA ASP A 268 -7.52 -13.80 11.94
C ASP A 268 -6.10 -13.22 11.99
N ALA A 269 -5.98 -11.91 12.22
CA ALA A 269 -4.68 -11.25 12.37
C ALA A 269 -3.86 -11.86 13.52
N ALA A 270 -4.48 -12.07 14.70
CA ALA A 270 -3.82 -12.68 15.85
C ALA A 270 -3.30 -14.09 15.54
N GLU A 271 -4.09 -14.91 14.84
CA GLU A 271 -3.66 -16.27 14.45
C GLU A 271 -2.44 -16.22 13.51
N ILE A 272 -2.46 -15.34 12.51
CA ILE A 272 -1.33 -15.18 11.58
C ILE A 272 -0.08 -14.67 12.30
N PHE A 273 -0.20 -13.61 13.10
CA PHE A 273 0.94 -13.07 13.85
C PHE A 273 1.50 -14.08 14.86
N LEU A 274 0.64 -14.87 15.51
CA LEU A 274 1.10 -15.95 16.36
C LEU A 274 1.92 -16.97 15.58
N GLY A 275 1.45 -17.36 14.38
CA GLY A 275 2.19 -18.21 13.45
C GLY A 275 3.58 -17.66 13.14
N VAL A 276 3.71 -16.35 12.89
CA VAL A 276 5.00 -15.70 12.66
C VAL A 276 5.92 -15.81 13.86
N THR A 277 5.41 -15.53 15.06
CA THR A 277 6.22 -15.53 16.30
C THR A 277 6.63 -16.92 16.80
N THR A 278 6.00 -17.98 16.29
CA THR A 278 6.24 -19.36 16.70
C THR A 278 7.00 -20.16 15.65
N LYS A 279 6.69 -19.97 14.36
CA LYS A 279 7.35 -20.68 13.24
C LYS A 279 8.57 -19.93 12.69
N TYR A 280 8.55 -18.60 12.78
CA TYR A 280 9.58 -17.73 12.21
C TYR A 280 10.14 -16.78 13.29
N ASP A 281 10.41 -17.33 14.48
CA ASP A 281 10.88 -16.59 15.66
C ASP A 281 12.23 -15.89 15.48
N THR A 282 13.08 -16.40 14.59
CA THR A 282 14.37 -15.79 14.23
C THR A 282 14.27 -14.71 13.14
N SER A 283 13.09 -14.52 12.53
CA SER A 283 12.92 -13.54 11.46
C SER A 283 13.01 -12.10 11.98
N ALA A 284 13.43 -11.18 11.11
CA ALA A 284 13.49 -9.75 11.45
C ALA A 284 12.10 -9.17 11.81
N LYS A 285 11.00 -9.79 11.35
CA LYS A 285 9.62 -9.39 11.64
C LYS A 285 9.03 -10.04 12.88
N ALA A 286 9.66 -11.05 13.47
CA ALA A 286 9.16 -11.71 14.65
C ALA A 286 8.85 -10.74 15.83
N PRO A 287 9.70 -9.76 16.18
CA PRO A 287 9.37 -8.81 17.24
C PRO A 287 8.20 -7.89 16.86
N ASP A 288 8.14 -7.40 15.62
CA ASP A 288 7.01 -6.60 15.13
C ASP A 288 5.70 -7.40 15.11
N ALA A 289 5.75 -8.67 14.70
CA ALA A 289 4.61 -9.58 14.71
C ALA A 289 4.08 -9.81 16.13
N LEU A 290 4.97 -9.97 17.12
CA LEU A 290 4.55 -10.17 18.50
C LEU A 290 3.90 -8.92 19.12
N LEU A 291 4.41 -7.73 18.77
CA LEU A 291 3.75 -6.47 19.09
C LEU A 291 2.35 -6.40 18.44
N ARG A 292 2.25 -6.74 17.15
CA ARG A 292 0.98 -6.75 16.40
C ARG A 292 -0.02 -7.78 16.94
N LEU A 293 0.46 -8.92 17.43
CA LEU A 293 -0.36 -9.90 18.12
C LEU A 293 -0.99 -9.30 19.37
N GLY A 294 -0.20 -8.66 20.23
CA GLY A 294 -0.73 -7.97 21.41
C GLY A 294 -1.72 -6.86 21.07
N GLN A 295 -1.46 -6.09 20.01
CA GLN A 295 -2.40 -5.06 19.51
C GLN A 295 -3.71 -5.67 19.01
N SER A 296 -3.64 -6.83 18.33
CA SER A 296 -4.82 -7.55 17.84
C SER A 296 -5.67 -8.07 19.01
N LEU A 297 -5.03 -8.65 20.03
CA LEU A 297 -5.70 -9.12 21.25
C LEU A 297 -6.34 -7.96 22.02
N ALA A 298 -5.65 -6.82 22.13
CA ALA A 298 -6.21 -5.62 22.74
C ALA A 298 -7.45 -5.11 22.00
N ALA A 299 -7.44 -5.15 20.66
CA ALA A 299 -8.58 -4.79 19.83
C ALA A 299 -9.77 -5.74 20.03
N LEU A 300 -9.51 -7.03 20.30
CA LEU A 300 -10.49 -8.04 20.67
C LEU A 300 -11.00 -7.91 22.12
N LYS A 301 -10.52 -6.93 22.89
CA LYS A 301 -10.80 -6.74 24.33
C LYS A 301 -10.24 -7.84 25.25
N GLU A 302 -9.32 -8.65 24.75
CA GLU A 302 -8.59 -9.67 25.51
C GLU A 302 -7.39 -9.02 26.20
N LYS A 303 -7.66 -8.22 27.24
CA LYS A 303 -6.66 -7.38 27.91
C LYS A 303 -5.52 -8.21 28.50
N GLU A 304 -5.84 -9.26 29.25
CA GLU A 304 -4.86 -10.08 29.96
C GLU A 304 -3.91 -10.77 28.98
N ALA A 305 -4.47 -11.31 27.88
CA ALA A 305 -3.69 -11.92 26.82
C ALA A 305 -2.82 -10.89 26.08
N ALA A 306 -3.34 -9.69 25.83
CA ALA A 306 -2.57 -8.61 25.22
C ALA A 306 -1.37 -8.20 26.09
N CYS A 307 -1.57 -8.02 27.40
CA CYS A 307 -0.49 -7.69 28.33
C CYS A 307 0.59 -8.76 28.39
N ALA A 308 0.19 -10.04 28.38
CA ALA A 308 1.13 -11.15 28.30
C ALA A 308 1.95 -11.13 27.00
N ALA A 309 1.30 -10.93 25.85
CA ALA A 309 1.97 -10.84 24.56
C ALA A 309 2.96 -9.66 24.50
N PHE A 310 2.59 -8.50 25.03
CA PHE A 310 3.47 -7.33 25.11
C PHE A 310 4.69 -7.57 26.00
N GLY A 311 4.50 -8.18 27.18
CA GLY A 311 5.61 -8.55 28.07
C GLY A 311 6.58 -9.54 27.44
N GLU A 312 6.06 -10.41 26.57
CA GLU A 312 6.86 -11.42 25.87
C GLU A 312 7.82 -10.81 24.85
N VAL A 313 7.49 -9.66 24.24
CA VAL A 313 8.36 -8.96 23.28
C VAL A 313 9.71 -8.64 23.91
N THR A 314 9.70 -8.04 25.10
CA THR A 314 10.93 -7.64 25.81
C THR A 314 11.71 -8.85 26.31
N ARG A 315 11.02 -9.95 26.65
CA ARG A 315 11.65 -11.19 27.14
C ARG A 315 12.32 -11.98 26.02
N LYS A 316 11.62 -12.23 24.91
CA LYS A 316 12.14 -13.01 23.77
C LYS A 316 13.05 -12.22 22.85
N TYR A 317 12.76 -10.93 22.66
CA TYR A 317 13.47 -10.09 21.71
C TYR A 317 14.13 -8.88 22.41
N PRO A 318 15.13 -9.10 23.28
CA PRO A 318 15.84 -8.01 23.96
C PRO A 318 16.56 -7.08 22.97
N ARG A 319 16.88 -7.58 21.77
CA ARG A 319 17.48 -6.83 20.66
C ARG A 319 16.46 -6.29 19.65
N ALA A 320 15.16 -6.31 19.97
CA ALA A 320 14.15 -5.67 19.13
C ALA A 320 14.47 -4.18 18.89
N SER A 321 14.01 -3.67 17.75
CA SER A 321 14.21 -2.27 17.37
C SER A 321 13.64 -1.32 18.43
N ALA A 322 14.20 -0.11 18.52
CA ALA A 322 13.69 0.91 19.44
C ALA A 322 12.20 1.22 19.19
N GLY A 323 11.77 1.22 17.93
CA GLY A 323 10.38 1.45 17.54
C GLY A 323 9.44 0.37 18.08
N VAL A 324 9.82 -0.91 18.04
CA VAL A 324 9.02 -2.00 18.61
C VAL A 324 8.90 -1.84 20.13
N LYS A 325 10.02 -1.56 20.82
CA LYS A 325 10.02 -1.37 22.28
C LYS A 325 9.11 -0.20 22.70
N GLN A 326 9.27 0.95 22.07
CA GLN A 326 8.40 2.12 22.30
C GLN A 326 6.93 1.83 21.95
N GLY A 327 6.69 1.01 20.93
CA GLY A 327 5.35 0.54 20.57
C GLY A 327 4.73 -0.27 21.71
N VAL A 328 5.47 -1.26 22.22
CA VAL A 328 5.05 -2.08 23.37
C VAL A 328 4.74 -1.21 24.59
N ASP A 329 5.62 -0.29 24.96
CA ASP A 329 5.43 0.57 26.14
C ASP A 329 4.17 1.43 26.02
N ARG A 330 3.92 2.00 24.83
CA ARG A 330 2.72 2.79 24.54
C ARG A 330 1.46 1.95 24.64
N GLU A 331 1.51 0.75 24.09
CA GLU A 331 0.40 -0.18 24.05
C GLU A 331 0.05 -0.72 25.44
N GLN A 332 1.05 -1.07 26.25
CA GLN A 332 0.86 -1.46 27.65
C GLN A 332 0.16 -0.35 28.44
N LYS A 333 0.62 0.90 28.33
CA LYS A 333 -0.03 2.05 28.97
C LYS A 333 -1.47 2.24 28.47
N ARG A 334 -1.73 2.10 27.17
CA ARG A 334 -3.07 2.24 26.58
C ARG A 334 -4.04 1.18 27.12
N VAL A 335 -3.57 -0.06 27.25
CA VAL A 335 -4.36 -1.22 27.68
C VAL A 335 -4.41 -1.34 29.22
N LYS A 336 -3.61 -0.53 29.94
CA LYS A 336 -3.44 -0.57 31.40
C LYS A 336 -2.95 -1.93 31.89
N CYS A 337 -1.97 -2.45 31.16
CA CYS A 337 -0.98 -3.35 31.73
C CYS A 337 -0.12 -2.51 32.71
#